data_AF-A0A2V7Y1J4-F1
#
_entry.id   AF-A0A2V7Y1J4-F1
#
_cell.length_a   1.000
_cell.length_b   1.000
_cell.length_c   1.000
_cell.angle_alpha   90.00
_cell.angle_beta   90.00
_cell.angle_gamma   90.00
#
_symmetry.space_group_name_H-M   'P 1'
#
loop_
_entity.id
_entity.type
_entity.pdbx_description
1 polymer ?
#
loop_
_entity_poly.entity_id
_entity_poly.type
_entity_poly.pdbx_seq_one_letter_code
_entity_poly.pdbx_strand_id
1 'polypeptide(L)'
;YAKLATGIARTALVRQGFAYLRNALATDPLTPLAMVAAPVLAARAAPGARRTWLVALAAGLPLQILYLVWVGGDFMAGRFLSPAFTLAAGIALAAGTDLVATRALAAGTVLLALYAALLPLGPLRTLVSYRRQVIDDNGIADEKGHYHFRSSLPLFLLRRPDPFPSHRFVLEGLAFRARPDPVGVECNVGYFGYYAGPSKFVIDVCGLTDPLLARLPAHPDFRIGHFERRVPEGYAEAALSGDAGRLRDPQLREPYRQLLEITRGEVFSPRRLRTVLSWTLRRPIAPIRADEPLRP
;
A
#
# COMPACT_ATOMS: atom_id res chain seq x y z
N TYR A 1 -2.04 10.28 -1.41
CA TYR A 1 -1.21 11.41 -0.95
C TYR A 1 0.10 10.95 -0.32
N ALA A 2 0.07 10.00 0.62
CA ALA A 2 1.26 9.50 1.34
C ALA A 2 2.49 9.17 0.45
N LYS A 3 2.29 8.65 -0.77
CA LYS A 3 3.37 8.31 -1.73
C LYS A 3 3.61 9.33 -2.86
N LEU A 4 2.80 10.39 -2.97
CA LEU A 4 2.81 11.26 -4.16
C LEU A 4 3.59 12.57 -3.96
N ALA A 5 3.44 13.21 -2.78
CA ALA A 5 4.04 14.50 -2.46
C ALA A 5 5.05 14.34 -1.30
N THR A 6 5.98 13.39 -1.44
CA THR A 6 6.92 13.05 -0.37
C THR A 6 8.08 14.04 -0.26
N GLY A 7 8.40 14.80 -1.32
CA GLY A 7 9.61 15.62 -1.38
C GLY A 7 10.89 14.83 -1.70
N ILE A 8 10.78 13.50 -1.86
CA ILE A 8 11.92 12.63 -2.19
C ILE A 8 12.32 12.80 -3.66
N ALA A 9 13.62 12.75 -3.92
CA ALA A 9 14.16 12.84 -5.27
C ALA A 9 13.58 11.75 -6.19
N ARG A 10 13.14 12.15 -7.38
CA ARG A 10 12.53 11.23 -8.37
C ARG A 10 13.48 10.10 -8.74
N THR A 11 14.78 10.37 -8.82
CA THR A 11 15.83 9.37 -9.13
C THR A 11 15.90 8.26 -8.09
N ALA A 12 15.72 8.58 -6.80
CA ALA A 12 15.67 7.59 -5.72
C ALA A 12 14.43 6.70 -5.86
N LEU A 13 13.26 7.29 -6.14
CA LEU A 13 12.03 6.54 -6.38
C LEU A 13 12.16 5.62 -7.60
N VAL A 14 12.67 6.11 -8.73
CA VAL A 14 12.87 5.29 -9.93
C VAL A 14 13.80 4.10 -9.66
N ARG A 15 14.92 4.32 -8.96
CA ARG A 15 15.84 3.24 -8.55
C ARG A 15 15.12 2.19 -7.69
N GLN A 16 14.33 2.65 -6.73
CA GLN A 16 13.53 1.78 -5.86
C GLN A 16 12.48 0.98 -6.65
N GLY A 17 11.84 1.60 -7.65
CA GLY A 17 10.88 0.93 -8.52
C GLY A 17 11.51 -0.21 -9.32
N PHE A 18 12.73 -0.03 -9.83
CA PHE A 18 13.47 -1.13 -10.45
C PHE A 18 13.88 -2.21 -9.43
N ALA A 19 14.26 -1.83 -8.21
CA ALA A 19 14.53 -2.81 -7.15
C ALA A 19 13.27 -3.64 -6.83
N TYR A 20 12.09 -3.04 -6.84
CA TYR A 20 10.81 -3.73 -6.67
C TYR A 20 10.51 -4.73 -7.79
N LEU A 21 10.76 -4.36 -9.06
CA LEU A 21 10.60 -5.30 -10.18
C LEU A 21 11.61 -6.46 -10.12
N ARG A 22 12.87 -6.18 -9.71
CA ARG A 22 13.89 -7.22 -9.49
C ARG A 22 13.50 -8.17 -8.36
N ASN A 23 12.95 -7.65 -7.26
CA ASN A 23 12.41 -8.46 -6.18
C ASN A 23 11.29 -9.38 -6.68
N ALA A 24 10.39 -8.87 -7.52
CA ALA A 24 9.33 -9.69 -8.12
C ALA A 24 9.90 -10.82 -9.01
N LEU A 25 10.91 -10.54 -9.84
CA LEU A 25 11.57 -11.59 -10.64
C LEU A 25 12.19 -12.70 -9.77
N ALA A 26 12.74 -12.33 -8.60
CA ALA A 26 13.38 -13.27 -7.69
C ALA A 26 12.38 -14.08 -6.85
N THR A 27 11.21 -13.51 -6.53
CA THR A 27 10.24 -14.09 -5.60
C THR A 27 9.02 -14.71 -6.27
N ASP A 28 8.60 -14.15 -7.40
CA ASP A 28 7.46 -14.58 -8.21
C ASP A 28 7.68 -14.25 -9.70
N PRO A 29 8.49 -15.05 -10.42
CA PRO A 29 8.75 -14.84 -11.84
C PRO A 29 7.52 -15.09 -12.73
N LEU A 30 6.49 -15.80 -12.23
CA LEU A 30 5.28 -16.08 -13.02
C LEU A 30 4.50 -14.80 -13.31
N THR A 31 4.44 -13.88 -12.35
CA THR A 31 3.75 -12.60 -12.54
C THR A 31 4.30 -11.78 -13.72
N PRO A 32 5.61 -11.42 -13.79
CA PRO A 32 6.15 -10.70 -14.93
C PRO A 32 6.05 -11.51 -16.24
N LEU A 33 6.20 -12.83 -16.19
CA LEU A 33 6.01 -13.69 -17.37
C LEU A 33 4.58 -13.59 -17.92
N ALA A 34 3.57 -13.66 -17.04
CA ALA A 34 2.17 -13.50 -17.42
C ALA A 34 1.90 -12.11 -18.02
N MET A 35 2.47 -11.07 -17.42
CA MET A 35 2.34 -9.68 -17.91
C MET A 35 2.95 -9.48 -19.30
N VAL A 36 4.01 -10.22 -19.65
CA VAL A 36 4.60 -10.20 -21.00
C VAL A 36 3.81 -11.07 -21.99
N ALA A 37 3.31 -12.22 -21.55
CA ALA A 37 2.56 -13.14 -22.41
C ALA A 37 1.17 -12.59 -22.80
N ALA A 38 0.49 -11.90 -21.88
CA ALA A 38 -0.89 -11.44 -22.10
C ALA A 38 -1.06 -10.50 -23.31
N PRO A 39 -0.22 -9.47 -23.54
CA PRO A 39 -0.29 -8.65 -24.77
C PRO A 39 -0.12 -9.46 -26.05
N VAL A 40 0.75 -10.47 -26.04
CA VAL A 40 0.97 -11.36 -27.20
C VAL A 40 -0.27 -12.21 -27.47
N LEU A 41 -0.89 -12.76 -26.43
CA LEU A 41 -2.13 -13.53 -26.55
C LEU A 41 -3.29 -12.64 -27.02
N ALA A 42 -3.42 -11.44 -26.47
CA ALA A 42 -4.41 -10.44 -26.91
C ALA A 42 -4.25 -10.10 -28.39
N ALA A 43 -3.02 -9.91 -28.86
CA ALA A 43 -2.73 -9.59 -30.26
C ALA A 43 -3.04 -10.74 -31.23
N ARG A 44 -3.02 -11.99 -30.76
CA ARG A 44 -3.32 -13.21 -31.53
C ARG A 44 -4.80 -13.60 -31.55
N ALA A 45 -5.63 -12.96 -30.72
CA ALA A 45 -7.07 -13.20 -30.73
C ALA A 45 -7.68 -12.88 -32.11
N ALA A 46 -8.76 -13.59 -32.47
CA ALA A 46 -9.45 -13.42 -33.75
C ALA A 46 -9.80 -11.94 -34.00
N PRO A 47 -9.60 -11.40 -35.21
CA PRO A 47 -9.90 -10.01 -35.53
C PRO A 47 -11.36 -9.65 -35.21
N GLY A 48 -11.58 -8.48 -34.62
CA GLY A 48 -12.90 -7.99 -34.24
C GLY A 48 -12.86 -7.20 -32.92
N ALA A 49 -14.03 -6.79 -32.44
CA ALA A 49 -14.17 -5.97 -31.23
C ALA A 49 -13.50 -6.60 -30.00
N ARG A 50 -13.56 -7.93 -29.87
CA ARG A 50 -12.90 -8.68 -28.78
C ARG A 50 -11.39 -8.42 -28.76
N ARG A 51 -10.70 -8.56 -29.89
CA ARG A 51 -9.25 -8.30 -29.99
C ARG A 51 -8.93 -6.86 -29.60
N THR A 52 -9.72 -5.90 -30.09
CA THR A 52 -9.53 -4.48 -29.74
C THR A 52 -9.61 -4.25 -28.24
N TRP A 53 -10.63 -4.82 -27.57
CA TRP A 53 -10.76 -4.73 -26.11
C TRP A 53 -9.61 -5.41 -25.37
N LEU A 54 -9.19 -6.60 -25.79
CA LEU A 54 -8.09 -7.32 -25.16
C LEU A 54 -6.77 -6.56 -25.29
N VAL A 55 -6.49 -5.97 -26.46
CA VAL A 55 -5.30 -5.15 -26.69
C VAL A 55 -5.35 -3.87 -25.85
N ALA A 56 -6.51 -3.22 -25.76
CA ALA A 56 -6.68 -2.03 -24.90
C ALA A 56 -6.44 -2.36 -23.42
N LEU A 57 -6.97 -3.48 -22.93
CA LEU A 57 -6.72 -3.97 -21.57
C LEU A 57 -5.24 -4.32 -21.36
N ALA A 58 -4.62 -5.00 -22.33
CA ALA A 58 -3.22 -5.38 -22.28
C ALA A 58 -2.28 -4.17 -22.24
N ALA A 59 -2.67 -3.03 -22.84
CA ALA A 59 -1.92 -1.78 -22.75
C ALA A 59 -1.83 -1.22 -21.31
N GLY A 60 -2.75 -1.61 -20.43
CA GLY A 60 -2.69 -1.28 -19.00
C GLY A 60 -1.52 -1.94 -18.27
N LEU A 61 -1.02 -3.08 -18.74
CA LEU A 61 0.09 -3.81 -18.11
C LEU A 61 1.44 -3.04 -18.16
N PRO A 62 1.92 -2.56 -19.32
CA PRO A 62 3.12 -1.72 -19.36
C PRO A 62 2.91 -0.37 -18.66
N LEU A 63 1.71 0.21 -18.73
CA LEU A 63 1.39 1.44 -17.98
C LEU A 63 1.50 1.23 -16.46
N GLN A 64 1.07 0.07 -15.95
CA GLN A 64 1.26 -0.30 -14.55
C GLN A 64 2.75 -0.39 -14.20
N ILE A 65 3.58 -1.03 -15.03
CA ILE A 65 5.03 -1.11 -14.80
C ILE A 65 5.63 0.30 -14.74
N LEU A 66 5.30 1.16 -15.71
CA LEU A 66 5.77 2.56 -15.74
C LEU A 66 5.33 3.32 -14.49
N TYR A 67 4.08 3.16 -14.07
CA TYR A 67 3.58 3.74 -12.84
C TYR A 67 4.36 3.26 -11.61
N LEU A 68 4.64 1.96 -11.51
CA LEU A 68 5.41 1.40 -10.38
C LEU A 68 6.83 1.94 -10.34
N VAL A 69 7.50 2.04 -11.47
CA VAL A 69 8.82 2.69 -11.54
C VAL A 69 8.71 4.16 -11.14
N TRP A 70 7.68 4.86 -11.61
CA TRP A 70 7.46 6.27 -11.33
C TRP A 70 7.26 6.58 -9.84
N VAL A 71 6.49 5.75 -9.12
CA VAL A 71 6.19 5.94 -7.69
C VAL A 71 7.17 5.21 -6.76
N GLY A 72 8.11 4.47 -7.32
CA GLY A 72 9.10 3.67 -6.59
C GLY A 72 8.60 2.36 -6.02
N GLY A 73 7.49 1.83 -6.53
CA GLY A 73 6.95 0.54 -6.15
C GLY A 73 6.40 0.51 -4.73
N ASP A 74 6.73 -0.56 -4.00
CA ASP A 74 6.17 -0.82 -2.69
C ASP A 74 7.09 -1.65 -1.80
N PHE A 75 6.86 -1.60 -0.48
CA PHE A 75 7.59 -2.48 0.44
C PHE A 75 6.98 -3.87 0.54
N MET A 76 5.72 -4.07 0.15
CA MET A 76 5.10 -5.39 0.20
C MET A 76 5.39 -6.12 -1.12
N ALA A 77 6.22 -7.16 -1.07
CA ALA A 77 6.54 -7.95 -2.25
C ALA A 77 5.27 -8.41 -2.99
N GLY A 78 5.23 -8.18 -4.31
CA GLY A 78 4.14 -8.61 -5.18
C GLY A 78 2.82 -7.82 -5.10
N ARG A 79 2.55 -7.05 -4.03
CA ARG A 79 1.23 -6.42 -3.79
C ARG A 79 0.71 -5.60 -4.97
N PHE A 80 1.55 -4.74 -5.53
CA PHE A 80 1.15 -3.88 -6.66
C PHE A 80 1.21 -4.57 -8.03
N LEU A 81 1.74 -5.79 -8.10
CA LEU A 81 1.74 -6.59 -9.33
C LEU A 81 0.57 -7.58 -9.36
N SER A 82 -0.03 -7.92 -8.22
CA SER A 82 -1.17 -8.85 -8.16
C SER A 82 -2.34 -8.44 -9.06
N PRO A 83 -2.79 -7.16 -9.11
CA PRO A 83 -3.87 -6.77 -10.03
C PRO A 83 -3.48 -6.92 -11.50
N ALA A 84 -2.21 -6.65 -11.84
CA ALA A 84 -1.70 -6.82 -13.20
C ALA A 84 -1.62 -8.29 -13.60
N PHE A 85 -1.23 -9.17 -12.66
CA PHE A 85 -1.30 -10.62 -12.86
C PHE A 85 -2.74 -11.09 -13.10
N THR A 86 -3.70 -10.64 -12.28
CA THR A 86 -5.12 -10.99 -12.48
C THR A 86 -5.64 -10.54 -13.84
N LEU A 87 -5.29 -9.32 -14.26
CA LEU A 87 -5.63 -8.82 -15.59
C LEU A 87 -4.98 -9.65 -16.70
N ALA A 88 -3.70 -9.97 -16.57
CA ALA A 88 -2.98 -10.80 -17.53
C ALA A 88 -3.59 -12.21 -17.66
N ALA A 89 -3.96 -12.84 -16.55
CA ALA A 89 -4.66 -14.13 -16.53
C ALA A 89 -6.05 -14.02 -17.18
N GLY A 90 -6.80 -12.96 -16.88
CA GLY A 90 -8.09 -12.68 -17.51
C GLY A 90 -7.98 -12.50 -19.03
N ILE A 91 -6.96 -11.78 -19.51
CA ILE A 91 -6.67 -11.63 -20.94
C ILE A 91 -6.32 -12.98 -21.56
N ALA A 92 -5.50 -13.79 -20.90
CA ALA A 92 -5.12 -15.12 -21.41
C ALA A 92 -6.34 -16.03 -21.58
N LEU A 93 -7.24 -16.06 -20.60
CA LEU A 93 -8.51 -16.80 -20.66
C LEU A 93 -9.43 -16.24 -21.76
N ALA A 94 -9.56 -14.92 -21.81
CA ALA A 94 -10.46 -14.23 -22.72
C ALA A 94 -9.89 -14.11 -24.15
N ALA A 95 -8.63 -14.42 -24.42
CA ALA A 95 -8.08 -14.47 -25.78
C ALA A 95 -8.60 -15.70 -26.56
N GLY A 96 -9.10 -16.72 -25.85
CA GLY A 96 -9.68 -17.92 -26.46
C GLY A 96 -8.62 -18.71 -27.23
N THR A 97 -7.88 -19.56 -26.54
CA THR A 97 -7.02 -20.54 -27.22
C THR A 97 -7.89 -21.69 -27.73
N ASP A 98 -8.01 -21.85 -29.05
CA ASP A 98 -8.63 -23.06 -29.63
C ASP A 98 -7.92 -24.34 -29.13
N LEU A 99 -8.65 -25.46 -29.19
CA LEU A 99 -8.49 -26.74 -28.48
C LEU A 99 -7.18 -27.56 -28.71
N VAL A 100 -5.99 -26.96 -28.58
CA VAL A 100 -4.81 -27.61 -27.95
C VAL A 100 -4.98 -27.64 -26.40
N ALA A 101 -6.20 -27.29 -25.97
CA ALA A 101 -6.62 -26.80 -24.67
C ALA A 101 -6.81 -27.84 -23.57
N THR A 102 -6.60 -29.15 -23.79
CA THR A 102 -6.51 -30.12 -22.67
C THR A 102 -5.07 -30.37 -22.27
N ARG A 103 -4.14 -30.50 -23.23
CA ARG A 103 -2.72 -30.72 -22.92
C ARG A 103 -2.03 -29.44 -22.43
N ALA A 104 -2.34 -28.29 -23.02
CA ALA A 104 -1.81 -27.01 -22.56
C ALA A 104 -2.40 -26.60 -21.21
N LEU A 105 -3.66 -26.95 -20.94
CA LEU A 105 -4.34 -26.65 -19.68
C LEU A 105 -3.98 -27.66 -18.59
N ALA A 106 -3.75 -28.93 -18.93
CA ALA A 106 -3.13 -29.91 -18.05
C ALA A 106 -1.67 -29.52 -17.74
N ALA A 107 -0.88 -29.13 -18.73
CA ALA A 107 0.48 -28.64 -18.52
C ALA A 107 0.47 -27.34 -17.70
N GLY A 108 -0.43 -26.41 -17.96
CA GLY A 108 -0.60 -25.18 -17.18
C GLY A 108 -1.04 -25.46 -15.74
N THR A 109 -1.93 -26.44 -15.54
CA THR A 109 -2.38 -26.88 -14.20
C THR A 109 -1.25 -27.58 -13.47
N VAL A 110 -0.48 -28.45 -14.14
CA VAL A 110 0.71 -29.09 -13.59
C VAL A 110 1.77 -28.05 -13.26
N LEU A 111 2.03 -27.08 -14.13
CA LEU A 111 2.97 -25.99 -13.88
C LEU A 111 2.51 -25.08 -12.73
N LEU A 112 1.21 -24.81 -12.62
CA LEU A 112 0.64 -24.05 -11.50
C LEU A 112 0.68 -24.85 -10.19
N ALA A 113 0.44 -26.17 -10.24
CA ALA A 113 0.55 -27.05 -9.09
C ALA A 113 2.01 -27.19 -8.64
N LEU A 114 2.95 -27.36 -9.59
CA LEU A 114 4.39 -27.34 -9.34
C LEU A 114 4.84 -25.98 -8.83
N TYR A 115 4.35 -24.87 -9.38
CA TYR A 115 4.60 -23.53 -8.87
C TYR A 115 4.11 -23.41 -7.41
N ALA A 116 2.88 -23.86 -7.13
CA ALA A 116 2.28 -23.80 -5.81
C ALA A 116 2.99 -24.70 -4.79
N ALA A 117 3.53 -25.84 -5.23
CA ALA A 117 4.20 -26.84 -4.39
C ALA A 117 5.71 -26.58 -4.23
N LEU A 118 6.40 -26.07 -5.25
CA LEU A 118 7.86 -25.95 -5.28
C LEU A 118 8.33 -24.56 -4.86
N LEU A 119 7.63 -23.49 -5.22
CA LEU A 119 8.13 -22.15 -4.89
C LEU A 119 8.07 -21.88 -3.38
N PRO A 120 9.11 -21.25 -2.80
CA PRO A 120 9.17 -20.97 -1.36
C PRO A 120 7.96 -20.19 -0.82
N LEU A 121 7.29 -19.41 -1.68
CA LEU A 121 6.15 -18.55 -1.34
C LEU A 121 4.81 -19.08 -1.89
N GLY A 122 4.79 -20.28 -2.46
CA GLY A 122 3.59 -20.89 -3.04
C GLY A 122 2.50 -21.11 -1.98
N PRO A 123 1.21 -21.00 -2.34
CA PRO A 123 0.10 -21.08 -1.40
C PRO A 123 0.06 -22.39 -0.60
N LEU A 124 0.55 -23.50 -1.17
CA LEU A 124 0.60 -24.81 -0.49
C LEU A 124 1.75 -24.91 0.54
N ARG A 125 2.77 -24.05 0.46
CA ARG A 125 3.88 -24.00 1.44
C ARG A 125 3.64 -22.98 2.55
N THR A 126 2.65 -22.10 2.40
CA THR A 126 2.25 -21.15 3.44
C THR A 126 1.25 -21.76 4.43
N LEU A 127 1.70 -22.78 5.16
CA LEU A 127 0.93 -23.47 6.21
C LEU A 127 0.90 -22.64 7.52
N VAL A 128 0.19 -23.13 8.54
CA VAL A 128 -0.05 -22.40 9.81
C VAL A 128 1.23 -21.84 10.48
N SER A 129 2.35 -22.54 10.37
CA SER A 129 3.65 -22.15 10.93
C SER A 129 4.49 -21.25 10.01
N TYR A 130 3.97 -20.91 8.83
CA TYR A 130 4.71 -20.15 7.84
C TYR A 130 5.15 -18.79 8.39
N ARG A 131 6.47 -18.62 8.44
CA ARG A 131 7.14 -17.46 8.98
C ARG A 131 8.32 -17.13 8.08
N ARG A 132 8.27 -15.95 7.47
CA ARG A 132 9.36 -15.39 6.68
C ARG A 132 9.43 -13.89 6.94
N GLN A 133 10.20 -13.51 7.95
CA GLN A 133 10.37 -12.13 8.38
C GLN A 133 11.61 -11.50 7.75
N VAL A 134 11.77 -11.71 6.44
CA VAL A 134 12.92 -11.18 5.68
C VAL A 134 12.52 -9.85 5.04
N ILE A 135 13.35 -8.85 5.26
CA ILE A 135 13.33 -7.57 4.54
C ILE A 135 14.63 -7.51 3.75
N ASP A 136 14.54 -7.29 2.44
CA ASP A 136 15.74 -7.17 1.61
C ASP A 136 16.43 -5.81 1.78
N ASP A 137 17.62 -5.66 1.19
CA ASP A 137 18.44 -4.44 1.28
C ASP A 137 17.75 -3.18 0.71
N ASN A 138 16.67 -3.36 -0.06
CA ASN A 138 15.87 -2.26 -0.60
C ASN A 138 14.60 -2.02 0.24
N GLY A 139 14.48 -2.64 1.42
CA GLY A 139 13.35 -2.48 2.31
C GLY A 139 12.09 -3.22 1.84
N ILE A 140 12.17 -4.14 0.89
CA ILE A 140 11.02 -4.92 0.41
C ILE A 140 10.90 -6.18 1.24
N ALA A 141 9.71 -6.45 1.74
CA ALA A 141 9.42 -7.52 2.67
C ALA A 141 8.28 -8.40 2.20
N ASP A 142 8.36 -9.64 2.65
CA ASP A 142 7.26 -10.59 2.61
C ASP A 142 6.33 -10.35 3.80
N GLU A 143 5.42 -9.39 3.66
CA GLU A 143 4.49 -9.05 4.74
C GLU A 143 3.56 -10.22 5.08
N LYS A 144 3.22 -11.09 4.12
CA LYS A 144 2.49 -12.34 4.43
C LYS A 144 3.29 -13.18 5.40
N GLY A 145 4.57 -13.43 5.13
CA GLY A 145 5.48 -14.14 6.03
C GLY A 145 5.69 -13.44 7.38
N HIS A 146 5.53 -12.12 7.45
CA HIS A 146 5.62 -11.36 8.68
C HIS A 146 4.42 -11.55 9.61
N TYR A 147 3.21 -11.63 9.06
CA TYR A 147 1.97 -11.67 9.83
C TYR A 147 1.35 -13.06 9.97
N HIS A 148 1.60 -13.98 9.03
CA HIS A 148 0.84 -15.23 8.92
C HIS A 148 0.85 -16.07 10.20
N PHE A 149 2.02 -16.33 10.77
CA PHE A 149 2.17 -17.12 12.01
C PHE A 149 1.61 -16.46 13.28
N ARG A 150 1.06 -15.24 13.19
CA ARG A 150 0.45 -14.49 14.31
C ARG A 150 -1.03 -14.16 14.09
N SER A 151 -1.50 -14.19 12.85
CA SER A 151 -2.81 -13.67 12.44
C SER A 151 -3.60 -14.60 11.50
N SER A 152 -3.09 -15.80 11.20
CA SER A 152 -3.80 -16.71 10.30
C SER A 152 -5.03 -17.34 10.97
N LEU A 153 -6.09 -17.53 10.18
CA LEU A 153 -7.32 -18.19 10.64
C LEU A 153 -7.06 -19.63 11.16
N PRO A 154 -6.24 -20.48 10.49
CA PRO A 154 -5.92 -21.79 11.03
C PRO A 154 -5.25 -21.74 12.40
N LEU A 155 -4.33 -20.79 12.63
CA LEU A 155 -3.70 -20.59 13.93
C LEU A 155 -4.76 -20.27 14.99
N PHE A 156 -5.68 -19.36 14.68
CA PHE A 156 -6.78 -19.01 15.58
C PHE A 156 -7.65 -20.23 15.92
N LEU A 157 -8.09 -20.98 14.92
CA LEU A 157 -8.97 -22.13 15.11
C LEU A 157 -8.31 -23.23 15.95
N LEU A 158 -7.01 -23.49 15.74
CA LEU A 158 -6.28 -24.56 16.40
C LEU A 158 -5.75 -24.19 17.79
N ARG A 159 -5.34 -22.93 18.00
CA ARG A 159 -4.64 -22.51 19.23
C ARG A 159 -5.40 -21.50 20.08
N ARG A 160 -6.41 -20.83 19.51
CA ARG A 160 -7.22 -19.78 20.18
C ARG A 160 -6.36 -18.81 21.02
N PRO A 161 -5.27 -18.25 20.46
CA PRO A 161 -4.39 -17.36 21.22
C PRO A 161 -5.16 -16.11 21.68
N ASP A 162 -4.76 -15.56 22.82
CA ASP A 162 -5.34 -14.34 23.38
C ASP A 162 -4.20 -13.43 23.88
N PRO A 163 -4.09 -12.18 23.41
CA PRO A 163 -4.91 -11.56 22.35
C PRO A 163 -4.59 -12.14 20.95
N PHE A 164 -5.59 -12.12 20.07
CA PHE A 164 -5.44 -12.47 18.65
C PHE A 164 -5.76 -11.29 17.74
N PRO A 165 -4.87 -10.89 16.82
CA PRO A 165 -3.56 -11.49 16.52
C PRO A 165 -2.51 -11.38 17.64
N SER A 166 -1.68 -12.41 17.82
CA SER A 166 -0.62 -12.43 18.84
C SER A 166 0.59 -11.62 18.36
N HIS A 167 0.47 -10.30 18.37
CA HIS A 167 1.42 -9.38 17.75
C HIS A 167 1.83 -8.23 18.68
N ARG A 168 3.08 -7.75 18.59
CA ARG A 168 3.59 -6.66 19.45
C ARG A 168 2.71 -5.41 19.41
N PHE A 169 2.30 -5.00 18.21
CA PHE A 169 1.45 -3.83 18.00
C PHE A 169 0.05 -3.97 18.64
N VAL A 170 -0.43 -5.20 18.85
CA VAL A 170 -1.67 -5.44 19.60
C VAL A 170 -1.45 -5.15 21.08
N LEU A 171 -0.35 -5.64 21.66
CA LEU A 171 0.02 -5.39 23.05
C LEU A 171 0.29 -3.90 23.30
N GLU A 172 1.02 -3.24 22.39
CA GLU A 172 1.29 -1.80 22.46
C GLU A 172 0.01 -0.97 22.35
N GLY A 173 -0.93 -1.35 21.48
CA GLY A 173 -2.24 -0.72 21.38
C GLY A 173 -3.07 -0.88 22.65
N LEU A 174 -3.12 -2.09 23.22
CA LEU A 174 -3.80 -2.35 24.50
C LEU A 174 -3.17 -1.57 25.66
N ALA A 175 -1.84 -1.52 25.72
CA ALA A 175 -1.13 -0.72 26.72
C ALA A 175 -1.43 0.77 26.54
N PHE A 176 -1.46 1.27 25.31
CA PHE A 176 -1.83 2.66 25.03
C PHE A 176 -3.28 2.97 25.40
N ARG A 177 -4.21 2.05 25.14
CA ARG A 177 -5.60 2.18 25.59
C ARG A 177 -5.72 2.44 27.09
N ALA A 178 -4.90 1.76 27.90
CA ALA A 178 -4.90 1.87 29.36
C ALA A 178 -4.20 3.14 29.89
N ARG A 179 -3.33 3.78 29.09
CA ARG A 179 -2.66 5.04 29.49
C ARG A 179 -3.66 6.19 29.60
N PRO A 180 -3.42 7.21 30.45
CA PRO A 180 -4.26 8.40 30.49
C PRO A 180 -4.11 9.27 29.23
N ASP A 181 -2.97 9.18 28.53
CA ASP A 181 -2.66 10.00 27.36
C ASP A 181 -3.71 9.82 26.26
N PRO A 182 -4.34 10.91 25.77
CA PRO A 182 -5.35 10.82 24.72
C PRO A 182 -4.76 10.65 23.31
N VAL A 183 -3.47 10.97 23.13
CA VAL A 183 -2.79 10.99 21.82
C VAL A 183 -1.58 10.06 21.81
N GLY A 184 -1.47 9.26 20.76
CA GLY A 184 -0.30 8.42 20.47
C GLY A 184 0.27 8.80 19.11
N VAL A 185 1.60 8.70 18.96
CA VAL A 185 2.31 9.02 17.71
C VAL A 185 2.94 7.74 17.21
N GLU A 186 2.51 7.24 16.06
CA GLU A 186 2.94 5.94 15.56
C GLU A 186 2.96 5.87 14.03
N CYS A 187 3.83 5.05 13.45
CA CYS A 187 3.77 4.76 12.01
C CYS A 187 2.91 3.51 11.73
N ASN A 188 2.92 2.54 12.64
CA ASN A 188 2.28 1.22 12.45
C ASN A 188 0.83 1.21 12.97
N VAL A 189 -0.03 2.01 12.36
CA VAL A 189 -1.36 2.34 12.91
C VAL A 189 -2.43 1.24 12.79
N GLY A 190 -2.17 0.15 12.06
CA GLY A 190 -3.15 -0.92 11.84
C GLY A 190 -3.59 -1.64 13.12
N TYR A 191 -2.77 -2.57 13.62
CA TYR A 191 -3.06 -3.25 14.89
C TYR A 191 -3.01 -2.29 16.08
N PHE A 192 -2.00 -1.41 16.14
CA PHE A 192 -1.87 -0.45 17.24
C PHE A 192 -3.13 0.40 17.39
N GLY A 193 -3.58 1.05 16.32
CA GLY A 193 -4.74 1.93 16.34
C GLY A 193 -6.05 1.19 16.64
N TYR A 194 -6.23 -0.01 16.08
CA TYR A 194 -7.42 -0.83 16.37
C TYR A 194 -7.52 -1.17 17.87
N TYR A 195 -6.42 -1.62 18.49
CA TYR A 195 -6.42 -2.02 19.91
C TYR A 195 -6.32 -0.85 20.89
N ALA A 196 -5.80 0.31 20.46
CA ALA A 196 -5.87 1.56 21.21
C ALA A 196 -7.33 1.97 21.50
N GLY A 197 -8.25 1.60 20.61
CA GLY A 197 -9.68 1.84 20.76
C GLY A 197 -10.11 3.25 20.33
N PRO A 198 -11.43 3.47 20.22
CA PRO A 198 -11.98 4.68 19.60
C PRO A 198 -11.85 5.95 20.46
N SER A 199 -11.48 5.80 21.74
CA SER A 199 -11.28 6.94 22.65
C SER A 199 -9.89 7.56 22.54
N LYS A 200 -8.99 6.99 21.72
CA LYS A 200 -7.63 7.46 21.51
C LYS A 200 -7.52 8.12 20.15
N PHE A 201 -6.68 9.15 20.05
CA PHE A 201 -6.28 9.73 18.78
C PHE A 201 -4.87 9.26 18.42
N VAL A 202 -4.69 8.74 17.21
CA VAL A 202 -3.37 8.28 16.73
C VAL A 202 -2.90 9.19 15.61
N ILE A 203 -1.77 9.85 15.84
CA ILE A 203 -1.05 10.62 14.82
C ILE A 203 -0.18 9.64 14.02
N ASP A 204 -0.55 9.43 12.77
CA ASP A 204 0.20 8.56 11.84
C ASP A 204 1.36 9.32 11.20
N VAL A 205 2.57 9.16 11.75
CA VAL A 205 3.76 9.87 11.26
C VAL A 205 4.18 9.44 9.85
N CYS A 206 3.75 8.27 9.40
CA CYS A 206 3.96 7.80 8.03
C CYS A 206 2.95 8.38 7.04
N GLY A 207 1.94 9.12 7.54
CA GLY A 207 0.94 9.81 6.75
C GLY A 207 0.07 8.88 5.91
N LEU A 208 -0.08 7.61 6.31
CA LEU A 208 -0.92 6.64 5.59
C LEU A 208 -2.40 6.95 5.81
N THR A 209 -2.74 7.33 7.04
CA THR A 209 -4.08 7.65 7.53
C THR A 209 -4.21 9.09 8.01
N ASP A 210 -3.09 9.78 8.28
CA ASP A 210 -3.11 11.17 8.72
C ASP A 210 -3.23 12.16 7.54
N PRO A 211 -4.30 12.97 7.49
CA PRO A 211 -4.56 13.84 6.35
C PRO A 211 -3.60 15.03 6.24
N LEU A 212 -3.12 15.57 7.36
CA LEU A 212 -2.21 16.72 7.34
C LEU A 212 -0.80 16.23 7.00
N LEU A 213 -0.31 15.24 7.74
CA LEU A 213 1.03 14.71 7.56
C LEU A 213 1.20 14.14 6.16
N ALA A 214 0.22 13.45 5.55
CA ALA A 214 0.32 12.95 4.17
C ALA A 214 0.69 14.01 3.10
N ARG A 215 0.67 15.31 3.44
CA ARG A 215 0.95 16.47 2.57
C ARG A 215 2.18 17.28 2.99
N LEU A 216 2.84 16.88 4.07
CA LEU A 216 4.12 17.47 4.49
C LEU A 216 5.30 16.72 3.85
N PRO A 217 6.47 17.37 3.71
CA PRO A 217 7.69 16.70 3.29
C PRO A 217 8.02 15.51 4.20
N ALA A 218 8.43 14.41 3.58
CA ALA A 218 8.96 13.25 4.29
C ALA A 218 10.43 13.43 4.66
N HIS A 219 10.86 12.69 5.68
CA HIS A 219 12.27 12.54 5.99
C HIS A 219 13.01 11.92 4.78
N PRO A 220 14.25 12.38 4.46
CA PRO A 220 15.01 11.89 3.31
C PRO A 220 15.43 10.42 3.48
N ASP A 221 15.61 9.95 4.70
CA ASP A 221 15.74 8.53 5.00
C ASP A 221 14.35 7.91 5.11
N PHE A 222 14.06 6.96 4.23
CA PHE A 222 12.75 6.32 4.16
C PHE A 222 12.86 4.86 3.78
N ARG A 223 11.87 4.07 4.20
CA ARG A 223 11.53 2.79 3.58
C ARG A 223 10.37 3.03 2.64
N ILE A 224 10.41 2.48 1.42
CA ILE A 224 9.33 2.72 0.45
C ILE A 224 7.95 2.43 1.06
N GLY A 225 7.03 3.39 1.02
CA GLY A 225 5.71 3.24 1.64
C GLY A 225 5.62 3.49 3.14
N HIS A 226 6.73 3.76 3.84
CA HIS A 226 6.78 4.32 5.19
C HIS A 226 7.59 5.62 5.14
N PHE A 227 6.89 6.70 4.80
CA PHE A 227 7.47 8.02 4.65
C PHE A 227 7.22 8.81 5.94
N GLU A 228 8.12 8.71 6.89
CA GLU A 228 8.00 9.41 8.17
C GLU A 228 8.08 10.92 7.98
N ARG A 229 7.31 11.65 8.79
CA ARG A 229 7.14 13.09 8.69
C ARG A 229 7.16 13.70 10.07
N ARG A 230 7.73 14.89 10.16
CA ARG A 230 7.73 15.67 11.39
C ARG A 230 6.31 16.08 11.74
N VAL A 231 5.94 15.82 12.99
CA VAL A 231 4.68 16.29 13.56
C VAL A 231 4.81 17.80 13.84
N PRO A 232 3.96 18.67 13.24
CA PRO A 232 3.99 20.09 13.54
C PRO A 232 3.66 20.38 15.01
N GLU A 233 4.26 21.43 15.56
CA GLU A 233 3.98 21.86 16.92
C GLU A 233 2.52 22.34 17.05
N GLY A 234 1.85 21.88 18.12
CA GLY A 234 0.43 22.15 18.36
C GLY A 234 -0.53 21.23 17.59
N TYR A 235 -0.03 20.27 16.80
CA TYR A 235 -0.89 19.40 15.99
C TYR A 235 -1.73 18.43 16.85
N ALA A 236 -1.18 17.90 17.94
CA ALA A 236 -1.90 17.00 18.82
C ALA A 236 -3.14 17.69 19.43
N GLU A 237 -2.97 18.91 19.91
CA GLU A 237 -4.02 19.76 20.46
C GLU A 237 -5.03 20.14 19.39
N ALA A 238 -4.56 20.50 18.18
CA ALA A 238 -5.43 20.80 17.04
C ALA A 238 -6.29 19.59 16.65
N ALA A 239 -5.70 18.40 16.65
CA ALA A 239 -6.37 17.17 16.28
C ALA A 239 -7.40 16.71 17.30
N LEU A 240 -7.13 16.89 18.60
CA LEU A 240 -8.11 16.60 19.65
C LEU A 240 -9.27 17.61 19.65
N SER A 241 -8.95 18.90 19.60
CA SER A 241 -9.95 19.97 19.72
C SER A 241 -10.74 20.22 18.44
N GLY A 242 -10.20 19.84 17.28
CA GLY A 242 -10.74 20.27 15.99
C GLY A 242 -10.49 21.76 15.70
N ASP A 243 -9.56 22.39 16.41
CA ASP A 243 -9.24 23.81 16.25
C ASP A 243 -7.86 23.99 15.59
N ALA A 244 -7.89 24.45 14.33
CA ALA A 244 -6.66 24.77 13.59
C ALA A 244 -5.84 25.92 14.22
N GLY A 245 -6.43 26.75 15.08
CA GLY A 245 -5.72 27.81 15.81
C GLY A 245 -4.62 27.29 16.74
N ARG A 246 -4.69 26.00 17.14
CA ARG A 246 -3.68 25.35 17.98
C ARG A 246 -2.36 25.09 17.25
N LEU A 247 -2.37 25.03 15.92
CA LEU A 247 -1.14 24.90 15.14
C LEU A 247 -0.27 26.16 15.29
N ARG A 248 0.99 25.96 15.68
CA ARG A 248 1.95 27.05 15.83
C ARG A 248 2.24 27.73 14.49
N ASP A 249 2.42 26.94 13.44
CA ASP A 249 2.65 27.45 12.09
C ASP A 249 1.33 27.98 11.48
N PRO A 250 1.22 29.29 11.21
CA PRO A 250 0.02 29.88 10.62
C PRO A 250 -0.26 29.37 9.19
N GLN A 251 0.76 28.94 8.44
CA GLN A 251 0.60 28.45 7.07
C GLN A 251 -0.17 27.11 7.03
N LEU A 252 -0.13 26.34 8.12
CA LEU A 252 -0.85 25.06 8.23
C LEU A 252 -2.32 25.21 8.62
N ARG A 253 -2.72 26.36 9.18
CA ARG A 253 -4.06 26.52 9.77
C ARG A 253 -5.18 26.40 8.75
N GLU A 254 -5.09 27.13 7.65
CA GLU A 254 -6.15 27.10 6.63
C GLU A 254 -6.23 25.75 5.89
N PRO A 255 -5.10 25.16 5.44
CA PRO A 255 -5.12 23.79 4.93
C PRO A 255 -5.73 22.80 5.92
N TYR A 256 -5.43 22.94 7.22
CA TYR A 256 -5.96 22.05 8.24
C TYR A 256 -7.47 22.24 8.49
N ARG A 257 -7.99 23.47 8.48
CA ARG A 257 -9.45 23.71 8.55
C ARG A 257 -10.19 23.00 7.42
N GLN A 258 -9.63 23.06 6.21
CA GLN A 258 -10.20 22.40 5.05
C GLN A 258 -10.13 20.86 5.19
N LEU A 259 -9.05 20.34 5.77
CA LEU A 259 -8.96 18.90 6.11
C LEU A 259 -9.98 18.48 7.16
N LEU A 260 -10.22 19.30 8.18
CA LEU A 260 -11.26 19.05 9.18
C LEU A 260 -12.65 19.02 8.53
N GLU A 261 -12.95 19.95 7.63
CA GLU A 261 -14.20 19.90 6.83
C GLU A 261 -14.29 18.61 5.99
N ILE A 262 -13.21 18.23 5.30
CA ILE A 262 -13.17 17.03 4.45
C ILE A 262 -13.33 15.73 5.26
N THR A 263 -12.75 15.67 6.47
CA THR A 263 -12.63 14.41 7.22
C THR A 263 -13.64 14.26 8.35
N ARG A 264 -14.11 15.38 8.92
CA ARG A 264 -15.01 15.41 10.09
C ARG A 264 -16.31 16.18 9.85
N GLY A 265 -16.43 16.93 8.75
CA GLY A 265 -17.67 17.59 8.36
C GLY A 265 -18.77 16.60 7.95
N GLU A 266 -20.02 17.03 7.94
CA GLU A 266 -21.16 16.21 7.54
C GLU A 266 -20.95 15.60 6.14
N VAL A 267 -21.25 14.32 5.98
CA VAL A 267 -20.91 13.55 4.77
C VAL A 267 -21.51 14.16 3.49
N PHE A 268 -22.74 14.65 3.56
CA PHE A 268 -23.47 15.20 2.41
C PHE A 268 -23.52 16.73 2.38
N SER A 269 -22.64 17.40 3.14
CA SER A 269 -22.52 18.85 3.12
C SER A 269 -22.09 19.36 1.74
N PRO A 270 -22.82 20.31 1.12
CA PRO A 270 -22.37 20.96 -0.12
C PRO A 270 -21.02 21.66 0.05
N ARG A 271 -20.73 22.17 1.26
CA ARG A 271 -19.44 22.78 1.60
C ARG A 271 -18.33 21.73 1.56
N ARG A 272 -18.54 20.56 2.18
CA ARG A 272 -17.58 19.45 2.16
C ARG A 272 -17.30 19.00 0.73
N LEU A 273 -18.34 18.82 -0.09
CA LEU A 273 -18.18 18.44 -1.50
C LEU A 273 -17.37 19.47 -2.28
N ARG A 274 -17.67 20.77 -2.14
CA ARG A 274 -16.89 21.84 -2.77
C ARG A 274 -15.44 21.85 -2.30
N THR A 275 -15.19 21.65 -1.01
CA THR A 275 -13.82 21.57 -0.47
C THR A 275 -13.07 20.37 -1.05
N VAL A 276 -13.67 19.17 -1.08
CA VAL A 276 -13.08 17.99 -1.72
C VAL A 276 -12.74 18.26 -3.19
N LEU A 277 -13.70 18.77 -3.98
CA LEU A 277 -13.49 19.09 -5.39
C LEU A 277 -12.35 20.10 -5.57
N SER A 278 -12.31 21.15 -4.75
CA SER A 278 -11.24 22.13 -4.81
C SER A 278 -9.86 21.52 -4.50
N TRP A 279 -9.78 20.55 -3.59
CA TRP A 279 -8.54 19.85 -3.23
C TRP A 279 -8.11 18.85 -4.29
N THR A 280 -9.05 18.20 -4.98
CA THR A 280 -8.77 17.27 -6.08
C THR A 280 -8.32 18.00 -7.34
N LEU A 281 -8.91 19.17 -7.64
CA LEU A 281 -8.63 19.94 -8.84
C LEU A 281 -7.43 20.90 -8.70
N ARG A 282 -7.03 21.23 -7.46
CA ARG A 282 -5.78 21.95 -7.22
C ARG A 282 -4.60 21.10 -7.70
N ARG A 283 -3.63 21.74 -8.37
CA ARG A 283 -2.32 21.11 -8.64
C ARG A 283 -1.75 20.59 -7.31
N PRO A 284 -1.02 19.46 -7.32
CA PRO A 284 -0.45 18.89 -6.11
C PRO A 284 0.29 20.00 -5.37
N ILE A 285 -0.14 20.28 -4.14
CA ILE A 285 0.51 21.25 -3.27
C ILE A 285 1.98 20.82 -3.22
N ALA A 286 2.88 21.69 -3.67
CA ALA A 286 4.30 21.54 -3.33
C ALA A 286 4.32 21.35 -1.80
N PRO A 287 5.03 20.34 -1.29
CA PRO A 287 4.89 19.95 0.11
C PRO A 287 5.00 21.19 0.98
N ILE A 288 4.03 21.39 1.89
CA ILE A 288 3.97 22.61 2.69
C ILE A 288 5.33 22.73 3.38
N ARG A 289 6.08 23.79 3.06
CA ARG A 289 7.40 23.99 3.62
C ARG A 289 7.21 24.17 5.13
N ALA A 290 7.60 23.18 5.91
CA ALA A 290 7.90 23.44 7.29
C ALA A 290 9.19 24.25 7.26
N ASP A 291 9.11 25.55 7.55
CA ASP A 291 10.26 26.44 7.62
C ASP A 291 11.12 26.07 8.84
N GLU A 292 11.82 24.94 8.77
CA GLU A 292 12.97 24.61 9.61
C GLU A 292 13.84 23.58 8.89
N PRO A 293 15.16 23.83 8.70
CA PRO A 293 16.05 22.81 8.18
C PRO A 293 16.04 21.61 9.12
N LEU A 294 15.95 20.41 8.55
CA LEU A 294 16.19 19.15 9.26
C LEU A 294 17.56 19.26 9.94
N ARG A 295 17.57 19.44 11.26
CA ARG A 295 18.80 19.26 12.04
C ARG A 295 19.09 17.76 12.11
N PRO A 296 20.37 17.37 12.03
CA PRO A 296 20.79 15.96 12.01
C PRO A 296 20.29 15.19 13.24
#